data_AF-A0A7J8VEE7-F1
#
_entry.id   AF-A0A7J8VEE7-F1
#
_cell.length_a   1.000
_cell.length_b   1.000
_cell.length_c   1.000
_cell.angle_alpha   90.00
_cell.angle_beta   90.00
_cell.angle_gamma   90.00
#
_symmetry.space_group_name_H-M   'P 1'
#
loop_
_entity.id
_entity.type
_entity.pdbx_description
1 polymer ?
#
loop_
_entity_poly.entity_id
_entity_poly.type
_entity_poly.pdbx_seq_one_letter_code
_entity_poly.pdbx_strand_id
1 'polypeptide(L)'
;MEIESKPSDELSRFLDSGIYELPNSNAVFIDPVRILNRSYTRFRVSPSSYYSRFFESKHSAQEPNLPSNSKKRKRKPKKQPHSLNEKEQAADKRHQEVRPLLLKAHESLLVSADFPAIMSKIRSDFCSSTELSVGDEEHSFVELGRVWQAPLYDITLDFKFSRLKSETDNGENGINERRVLPVFNNLVVNDTPEEVEAEFLNRRYVLPSMSCFYM
;
A
#
# COMPACT_ATOMS: atom_id res chain seq x y z
N MET A 1 -35.68 7.30 -12.95
CA MET A 1 -35.22 8.31 -11.97
C MET A 1 -34.70 7.53 -10.78
N GLU A 2 -33.40 7.24 -10.76
CA GLU A 2 -32.76 6.63 -9.59
C GLU A 2 -32.64 7.71 -8.53
N ILE A 3 -33.37 7.52 -7.43
CA ILE A 3 -33.26 8.39 -6.26
C ILE A 3 -31.98 7.95 -5.56
N GLU A 4 -30.88 8.65 -5.78
CA GLU A 4 -29.67 8.51 -4.96
C GLU A 4 -30.05 8.93 -3.54
N SER A 5 -30.33 7.94 -2.69
CA SER A 5 -30.50 8.14 -1.26
C SER A 5 -29.22 8.73 -0.69
N LYS A 6 -29.32 9.85 0.04
CA LYS A 6 -28.20 10.46 0.75
C LYS A 6 -27.39 9.38 1.49
N PRO A 7 -26.05 9.36 1.37
CA PRO A 7 -25.23 8.43 2.14
C PRO A 7 -25.49 8.63 3.63
N SER A 8 -25.47 7.56 4.41
CA SER A 8 -25.49 7.68 5.87
C SER A 8 -24.34 8.57 6.33
N ASP A 9 -24.53 9.27 7.46
CA ASP A 9 -23.48 10.14 8.02
C ASP A 9 -22.19 9.38 8.33
N GLU A 10 -22.25 8.06 8.55
CA GLU A 10 -21.06 7.22 8.74
C GLU A 10 -20.37 6.90 7.42
N LEU A 11 -21.12 6.62 6.35
CA LEU A 11 -20.56 6.36 5.03
C LEU A 11 -19.82 7.59 4.49
N SER A 12 -20.36 8.79 4.66
CA SER A 12 -19.67 10.03 4.25
C SER A 12 -18.37 10.24 5.03
N ARG A 13 -18.39 10.07 6.36
CA ARG A 13 -17.18 10.12 7.20
C ARG A 13 -16.13 9.10 6.78
N PHE A 14 -16.55 7.88 6.42
CA PHE A 14 -15.62 6.86 5.92
C PHE A 14 -15.02 7.27 4.57
N LEU A 15 -15.82 7.77 3.63
CA LEU A 15 -15.34 8.15 2.31
C LEU A 15 -14.30 9.29 2.39
N ASP A 16 -14.49 10.21 3.34
CA ASP A 16 -13.59 11.33 3.58
C ASP A 16 -12.33 10.94 4.37
N SER A 17 -12.46 10.05 5.36
CA SER A 17 -11.37 9.74 6.28
C SER A 17 -10.59 8.46 5.98
N GLY A 18 -11.23 7.49 5.31
CA GLY A 18 -10.75 6.11 5.18
C GLY A 18 -10.90 5.28 6.46
N ILE A 19 -11.54 5.80 7.50
CA ILE A 19 -11.71 5.14 8.80
C ILE A 19 -13.20 4.96 9.06
N TYR A 20 -13.60 3.71 9.33
CA TYR A 20 -14.95 3.35 9.75
C TYR A 20 -14.92 2.81 11.17
N GLU A 21 -15.50 3.54 12.11
CA GLU A 21 -15.60 3.12 13.50
C GLU A 21 -16.70 2.07 13.64
N LEU A 22 -16.37 0.91 14.22
CA LEU A 22 -17.33 -0.17 14.35
C LEU A 22 -18.29 0.11 15.50
N PRO A 23 -19.61 0.17 15.25
CA PRO A 23 -20.57 0.33 16.34
C PRO A 23 -20.41 -0.79 17.38
N ASN A 24 -20.43 -0.43 18.66
CA ASN A 24 -20.35 -1.35 19.80
C ASN A 24 -19.04 -2.14 19.93
N SER A 25 -17.96 -1.70 19.28
CA SER A 25 -16.62 -2.27 19.41
C SER A 25 -15.55 -1.18 19.54
N ASN A 26 -14.44 -1.47 20.20
CA ASN A 26 -13.27 -0.58 20.27
C ASN A 26 -12.34 -0.78 19.05
N ALA A 27 -12.92 -1.14 17.91
CA ALA A 27 -12.18 -1.49 16.70
C ALA A 27 -12.62 -0.59 15.54
N VAL A 28 -11.70 -0.40 14.59
CA VAL A 28 -11.95 0.41 13.40
C VAL A 28 -11.59 -0.40 12.16
N PHE A 29 -12.35 -0.20 11.10
CA PHE A 29 -11.99 -0.64 9.76
C PHE A 29 -11.27 0.50 9.04
N ILE A 30 -10.16 0.18 8.38
CA ILE A 30 -9.29 1.14 7.72
C ILE A 30 -9.16 0.78 6.24
N ASP A 31 -9.29 1.77 5.37
CA ASP A 31 -8.87 1.72 3.97
C ASP A 31 -7.53 2.44 3.81
N PRO A 32 -6.39 1.71 3.78
CA PRO A 32 -5.06 2.31 3.79
C PRO A 32 -4.85 3.29 2.63
N VAL A 33 -5.38 2.98 1.44
CA VAL A 33 -5.19 3.81 0.25
C VAL A 33 -5.92 5.14 0.40
N ARG A 34 -7.10 5.16 1.04
CA ARG A 34 -7.78 6.43 1.36
C ARG A 34 -6.99 7.24 2.35
N ILE A 35 -6.52 6.63 3.45
CA ILE A 35 -5.71 7.32 4.45
C ILE A 35 -4.45 7.93 3.81
N LEU A 36 -3.73 7.15 3.00
CA LEU A 36 -2.52 7.61 2.31
C LEU A 36 -2.81 8.78 1.37
N ASN A 37 -3.90 8.71 0.61
CA ASN A 37 -4.30 9.78 -0.29
C ASN A 37 -4.70 11.08 0.41
N ARG A 38 -4.90 11.08 1.73
CA ARG A 38 -5.06 12.31 2.53
C ARG A 38 -3.73 12.97 2.87
N SER A 39 -2.66 12.18 2.90
CA SER A 39 -1.29 12.66 3.14
C SER A 39 -0.64 13.21 1.87
N TYR A 40 -1.16 12.85 0.70
CA TYR A 40 -0.72 13.38 -0.59
C TYR A 40 -1.61 14.52 -1.07
N THR A 41 -0.99 15.51 -1.67
CA THR A 41 -1.57 16.76 -2.18
C THR A 41 -1.43 16.88 -3.69
N ARG A 42 -0.33 16.35 -4.25
CA ARG A 42 0.00 16.43 -5.68
C ARG A 42 -0.26 15.10 -6.39
N PHE A 43 -0.11 13.99 -5.67
CA PHE A 43 -0.27 12.65 -6.23
C PHE A 43 -1.46 11.93 -5.61
N ARG A 44 -1.97 10.92 -6.33
CA ARG A 44 -3.00 10.02 -5.82
C ARG A 44 -2.58 8.59 -6.09
N VAL A 45 -2.49 7.81 -5.03
CA VAL A 45 -2.20 6.39 -5.03
C VAL A 45 -3.42 5.63 -5.53
N SER A 46 -3.22 4.83 -6.57
CA SER A 46 -4.21 3.87 -7.03
C SER A 46 -4.29 2.68 -6.06
N PRO A 47 -5.50 2.19 -5.71
CA PRO A 47 -5.64 0.99 -4.90
C PRO A 47 -4.98 -0.25 -5.52
N SER A 48 -5.03 -0.42 -6.84
CA SER A 48 -4.42 -1.56 -7.52
C SER A 48 -2.90 -1.60 -7.38
N SER A 49 -2.24 -0.44 -7.34
CA SER A 49 -0.78 -0.32 -7.32
C SER A 49 -0.17 -0.39 -5.93
N TYR A 50 -0.94 -0.06 -4.87
CA TYR A 50 -0.41 -0.07 -3.49
C TYR A 50 -0.80 -1.33 -2.71
N TYR A 51 -2.10 -1.63 -2.66
CA TYR A 51 -2.60 -2.79 -1.94
C TYR A 51 -3.93 -3.21 -2.57
N SER A 52 -3.92 -4.36 -3.26
CA SER A 52 -5.15 -4.89 -3.84
C SER A 52 -6.17 -5.18 -2.73
N ARG A 53 -7.24 -4.38 -2.70
CA ARG A 53 -8.32 -4.47 -1.70
C ARG A 53 -9.13 -5.75 -1.82
N PHE A 54 -9.20 -6.30 -3.02
CA PHE A 54 -9.93 -7.52 -3.32
C PHE A 54 -8.95 -8.55 -3.84
N PHE A 55 -8.85 -9.66 -3.12
CA PHE A 55 -8.25 -10.85 -3.68
C PHE A 55 -9.21 -11.36 -4.74
N GLU A 56 -8.94 -11.04 -6.00
CA GLU A 56 -9.56 -11.77 -7.09
C GLU A 56 -9.16 -13.23 -6.90
N SER A 57 -10.12 -14.06 -6.50
CA SER A 57 -9.99 -15.49 -6.74
C SER A 57 -9.87 -15.59 -8.24
N LYS A 58 -8.67 -15.81 -8.77
CA LYS A 58 -8.50 -16.17 -10.17
C LYS A 58 -9.52 -17.27 -10.42
N HIS A 59 -10.56 -16.97 -11.21
CA HIS A 59 -11.50 -17.99 -11.60
C HIS A 59 -10.67 -19.16 -12.12
N SER A 60 -10.99 -20.34 -11.63
CA SER A 60 -10.32 -21.62 -11.83
C SER A 60 -10.43 -22.12 -13.28
N ALA A 61 -10.19 -21.25 -14.25
CA ALA A 61 -10.05 -21.54 -15.67
C ALA A 61 -8.57 -21.61 -16.07
N GLN A 62 -7.78 -22.29 -15.24
CA GLN A 62 -6.49 -22.89 -15.56
C GLN A 62 -6.10 -23.68 -14.31
N GLU A 63 -6.45 -24.96 -14.29
CA GLU A 63 -5.55 -25.89 -13.63
C GLU A 63 -4.19 -25.71 -14.32
N PRO A 64 -3.13 -25.24 -13.64
CA PRO A 64 -1.82 -25.55 -14.14
C PRO A 64 -1.76 -27.08 -14.06
N ASN A 65 -1.66 -27.72 -15.22
CA ASN A 65 -1.15 -29.08 -15.33
C ASN A 65 0.24 -29.08 -14.68
N LEU A 66 0.27 -29.20 -13.35
CA LEU A 66 1.46 -29.49 -12.59
C LEU A 66 1.93 -30.85 -13.13
N PRO A 67 3.17 -30.98 -13.64
CA PRO A 67 3.70 -32.30 -13.92
C PRO A 67 3.68 -33.05 -12.58
N SER A 68 2.83 -34.08 -12.51
CA SER A 68 2.53 -34.89 -11.33
C SER A 68 3.69 -35.79 -10.91
N ASN A 69 4.93 -35.32 -11.08
CA ASN A 69 6.12 -35.98 -10.55
C ASN A 69 6.32 -35.61 -9.07
N SER A 70 5.28 -35.85 -8.27
CA SER A 70 5.48 -36.06 -6.84
C SER A 70 6.14 -37.43 -6.67
N LYS A 71 7.47 -37.48 -6.79
CA LYS A 71 8.23 -38.58 -6.18
C LYS A 71 7.81 -38.60 -4.72
N LYS A 72 6.93 -39.54 -4.36
CA LYS A 72 6.46 -39.82 -3.00
C LYS A 72 7.69 -40.06 -2.13
N ARG A 73 8.22 -38.98 -1.57
CA ARG A 73 9.26 -39.03 -0.56
C ARG A 73 8.56 -39.62 0.67
N LYS A 74 8.93 -40.84 1.04
CA LYS A 74 8.46 -41.55 2.23
C LYS A 74 8.68 -40.64 3.44
N ARG A 75 7.67 -39.86 3.84
CA ARG A 75 7.74 -38.98 5.01
C ARG A 75 7.85 -39.89 6.23
N LYS A 76 8.96 -39.79 6.96
CA LYS A 76 9.11 -40.42 8.28
C LYS A 76 7.94 -39.97 9.17
N PRO A 77 7.45 -40.84 10.09
CA PRO A 77 6.32 -40.54 10.96
C PRO A 77 6.53 -39.21 11.70
N LYS A 78 5.41 -38.50 11.93
CA LYS A 78 5.32 -37.14 12.48
C LYS A 78 6.36 -36.92 13.58
N LYS A 79 7.19 -35.89 13.41
CA LYS A 79 7.97 -35.34 14.52
C LYS A 79 6.99 -35.01 15.66
N GLN A 80 7.42 -35.28 16.89
CA GLN A 80 6.80 -34.83 18.14
C GLN A 80 6.30 -33.38 17.99
N PRO A 81 5.21 -32.97 18.69
CA PRO A 81 4.73 -31.59 18.65
C PRO A 81 5.93 -30.67 18.82
N HIS A 82 6.12 -29.80 17.83
CA HIS A 82 7.24 -28.87 17.83
C HIS A 82 7.13 -28.00 19.08
N SER A 83 8.04 -28.20 20.04
CA SER A 83 8.10 -27.34 21.22
C SER A 83 8.54 -25.96 20.76
N LEU A 84 7.62 -25.01 20.83
CA LEU A 84 7.88 -23.62 20.46
C LEU A 84 9.04 -23.07 21.29
N ASN A 85 9.95 -22.35 20.65
CA ASN A 85 11.00 -21.61 21.36
C ASN A 85 10.38 -20.47 22.19
N GLU A 86 11.09 -19.92 23.17
CA GLU A 86 10.61 -18.84 24.05
C GLU A 86 10.04 -17.64 23.27
N LYS A 87 10.70 -17.24 22.17
CA LYS A 87 10.23 -16.18 21.28
C LYS A 87 8.91 -16.52 20.60
N GLU A 88 8.74 -17.77 20.19
CA GLU A 88 7.53 -18.25 19.52
C GLU A 88 6.38 -18.39 20.52
N GLN A 89 6.66 -18.86 21.74
CA GLN A 89 5.68 -18.89 22.84
C GLN A 89 5.21 -17.47 23.20
N ALA A 90 6.12 -16.49 23.26
CA ALA A 90 5.77 -15.10 23.50
C ALA A 90 4.94 -14.49 22.35
N ALA A 91 5.22 -14.87 21.10
CA ALA A 91 4.39 -14.47 19.96
C ALA A 91 3.00 -15.11 20.00
N ASP A 92 2.92 -16.41 20.30
CA ASP A 92 1.67 -17.15 20.41
C ASP A 92 0.80 -16.63 21.56
N LYS A 93 1.39 -16.36 22.73
CA LYS A 93 0.67 -15.76 23.86
C LYS A 93 0.04 -14.41 23.48
N ARG A 94 0.80 -13.53 22.83
CA ARG A 94 0.26 -12.25 22.32
C ARG A 94 -0.86 -12.45 21.31
N HIS A 95 -0.72 -13.43 20.42
CA HIS A 95 -1.77 -13.77 19.47
C HIS A 95 -3.04 -14.26 20.17
N GLN A 96 -2.91 -15.15 21.17
CA GLN A 96 -4.02 -15.66 21.96
C GLN A 96 -4.73 -14.55 22.74
N GLU A 97 -3.99 -13.60 23.30
CA GLU A 97 -4.55 -12.44 24.03
C GLU A 97 -5.37 -11.51 23.11
N VAL A 98 -4.91 -11.28 21.88
CA VAL A 98 -5.56 -10.34 20.93
C VAL A 98 -6.69 -11.00 20.13
N ARG A 99 -6.65 -12.32 19.94
CA ARG A 99 -7.62 -13.06 19.11
C ARG A 99 -9.09 -12.82 19.47
N PRO A 100 -9.52 -12.80 20.76
CA PRO A 100 -10.91 -12.52 21.11
C PRO A 100 -11.37 -11.13 20.67
N LEU A 101 -10.49 -10.13 20.75
CA LEU A 101 -10.77 -8.76 20.32
C LEU A 101 -10.95 -8.68 18.80
N LEU A 102 -10.11 -9.39 18.04
CA LEU A 102 -10.22 -9.48 16.58
C LEU A 102 -11.50 -10.19 16.15
N LEU A 103 -11.88 -11.28 16.82
CA LEU A 103 -13.12 -11.99 16.53
C LEU A 103 -14.34 -11.11 16.81
N LYS A 104 -14.37 -10.41 17.95
CA LYS A 104 -15.42 -9.45 18.27
C LYS A 104 -15.50 -8.32 17.23
N ALA A 105 -14.36 -7.77 16.81
CA ALA A 105 -14.31 -6.75 15.77
C ALA A 105 -14.87 -7.26 14.43
N HIS A 106 -14.52 -8.49 14.05
CA HIS A 106 -15.04 -9.12 12.85
C HIS A 106 -16.55 -9.34 12.91
N GLU A 107 -17.08 -9.82 14.03
CA GLU A 107 -18.54 -9.96 14.24
C GLU A 107 -19.25 -8.61 14.15
N SER A 108 -18.74 -7.56 14.81
CA SER A 108 -19.27 -6.19 14.70
C SER A 108 -19.25 -5.66 13.26
N LEU A 109 -18.19 -5.98 12.49
CA LEU A 109 -18.07 -5.58 11.09
C LEU A 109 -19.14 -6.24 10.22
N LEU A 110 -19.42 -7.52 10.45
CA LEU A 110 -20.46 -8.25 9.72
C LEU A 110 -21.89 -7.76 10.04
N VAL A 111 -22.11 -7.27 11.25
CA VAL A 111 -23.42 -6.77 11.70
C VAL A 111 -23.66 -5.31 11.27
N SER A 112 -22.61 -4.56 10.93
CA SER A 112 -22.75 -3.17 10.48
C SER A 112 -23.60 -3.07 9.20
N ALA A 113 -24.66 -2.27 9.28
CA ALA A 113 -25.58 -2.03 8.15
C ALA A 113 -24.94 -1.23 7.02
N ASP A 114 -23.99 -0.35 7.36
CA ASP A 114 -23.34 0.56 6.41
C ASP A 114 -22.14 -0.10 5.70
N PHE A 115 -21.56 -1.15 6.29
CA PHE A 115 -20.38 -1.81 5.74
C PHE A 115 -20.58 -2.39 4.32
N PRO A 116 -21.70 -3.04 3.97
CA PRO A 116 -21.96 -3.46 2.59
C PRO A 116 -21.96 -2.29 1.59
N ALA A 117 -22.52 -1.13 1.97
CA ALA A 117 -22.52 0.06 1.13
C ALA A 117 -21.10 0.62 0.95
N ILE A 118 -20.31 0.65 2.04
CA ILE A 118 -18.88 0.98 2.02
C ILE A 118 -18.13 0.09 1.04
N MET A 119 -18.26 -1.24 1.14
CA MET A 119 -17.56 -2.19 0.28
C MET A 119 -17.97 -2.08 -1.19
N SER A 120 -19.26 -1.80 -1.45
CA SER A 120 -19.77 -1.55 -2.79
C SER A 120 -19.13 -0.29 -3.41
N LYS A 121 -19.07 0.83 -2.68
CA LYS A 121 -18.41 2.06 -3.14
C LYS A 121 -16.91 1.87 -3.36
N ILE A 122 -16.23 1.16 -2.46
CA ILE A 122 -14.80 0.82 -2.62
C ILE A 122 -14.56 0.03 -3.92
N ARG A 123 -15.49 -0.87 -4.29
CA ARG A 123 -15.40 -1.65 -5.53
C ARG A 123 -15.75 -0.84 -6.78
N SER A 124 -16.75 0.04 -6.72
CA SER A 124 -17.11 0.89 -7.85
C SER A 124 -15.99 1.87 -8.23
N ASP A 125 -15.32 2.44 -7.22
CA ASP A 125 -14.17 3.34 -7.42
C ASP A 125 -12.98 2.65 -8.10
N PHE A 126 -12.92 1.31 -8.01
CA PHE A 126 -11.89 0.50 -8.63
C PHE A 126 -12.21 0.17 -10.10
N CYS A 127 -13.45 -0.26 -10.40
CA CYS A 127 -13.84 -0.66 -11.76
C CYS A 127 -13.86 0.50 -12.77
N SER A 128 -13.91 1.75 -12.32
CA SER A 128 -13.84 2.93 -13.20
C SER A 128 -12.41 3.31 -13.59
N SER A 129 -11.40 2.80 -12.88
CA SER A 129 -9.99 3.08 -13.10
C SER A 129 -9.36 1.94 -13.91
N THR A 130 -9.80 1.78 -15.16
CA THR A 130 -9.28 0.78 -16.12
C THR A 130 -7.92 1.17 -16.71
N GLU A 131 -7.12 1.97 -16.02
CA GLU A 131 -5.84 2.43 -16.54
C GLU A 131 -4.72 1.99 -15.60
N LEU A 132 -3.63 1.51 -16.21
CA LEU A 132 -2.32 1.17 -15.62
C LEU A 132 -2.07 -0.29 -15.20
N SER A 133 -2.71 -1.27 -15.83
CA SER A 133 -2.20 -2.66 -15.84
C SER A 133 -1.47 -2.99 -17.15
N VAL A 134 -0.56 -2.12 -17.60
CA VAL A 134 0.32 -2.43 -18.73
C VAL A 134 1.73 -2.66 -18.21
N GLY A 135 1.98 -3.92 -17.84
CA GLY A 135 3.28 -4.58 -18.02
C GLY A 135 4.52 -3.93 -17.42
N ASP A 136 4.56 -3.70 -16.11
CA ASP A 136 5.77 -3.22 -15.46
C ASP A 136 6.27 -4.26 -14.44
N GLU A 137 7.28 -5.05 -14.82
CA GLU A 137 7.97 -6.01 -13.94
C GLU A 137 8.59 -5.28 -12.74
N GLU A 138 7.86 -5.19 -11.62
CA GLU A 138 8.33 -4.53 -10.40
C GLU A 138 9.75 -4.98 -10.04
N HIS A 139 10.66 -4.01 -9.95
CA HIS A 139 12.02 -4.29 -9.54
C HIS A 139 12.05 -4.56 -8.03
N SER A 140 12.49 -5.76 -7.66
CA SER A 140 12.78 -6.07 -6.27
C SER A 140 14.03 -5.31 -5.83
N PHE A 141 13.84 -4.22 -5.08
CA PHE A 141 14.96 -3.48 -4.48
C PHE A 141 15.83 -4.39 -3.59
N VAL A 142 15.25 -5.43 -2.98
CA VAL A 142 15.98 -6.42 -2.19
C VAL A 142 16.92 -7.24 -3.06
N GLU A 143 16.53 -7.58 -4.28
CA GLU A 143 17.40 -8.30 -5.22
C GLU A 143 18.46 -7.38 -5.82
N LEU A 144 18.09 -6.15 -6.17
CA LEU A 144 19.00 -5.13 -6.67
C LEU A 144 20.07 -4.73 -5.63
N GLY A 145 19.73 -4.73 -4.34
CA GLY A 145 20.71 -4.44 -3.27
C GLY A 145 21.72 -5.56 -3.00
N ARG A 146 21.50 -6.77 -3.54
CA ARG A 146 22.40 -7.92 -3.34
C ARG A 146 23.47 -8.04 -4.40
N VAL A 147 23.33 -7.37 -5.54
CA VAL A 147 24.32 -7.45 -6.61
C VAL A 147 25.51 -6.54 -6.33
N TRP A 148 26.68 -6.90 -6.86
CA TRP A 148 27.89 -6.09 -6.71
C TRP A 148 27.75 -4.69 -7.34
N GLN A 149 26.81 -4.52 -8.28
CA GLN A 149 26.50 -3.26 -8.94
C GLN A 149 25.61 -2.34 -8.10
N ALA A 150 25.13 -2.77 -6.93
CA ALA A 150 24.25 -1.97 -6.07
C ALA A 150 24.76 -0.53 -5.84
N PRO A 151 26.06 -0.29 -5.58
CA PRO A 151 26.58 1.07 -5.39
C PRO A 151 26.56 1.96 -6.64
N LEU A 152 26.31 1.41 -7.83
CA LEU A 152 26.25 2.14 -9.10
C LEU A 152 24.82 2.59 -9.47
N TYR A 153 23.84 2.20 -8.67
CA TYR A 153 22.45 2.55 -8.89
C TYR A 153 22.14 3.90 -8.25
N ASP A 154 21.76 4.86 -9.09
CA ASP A 154 21.35 6.19 -8.66
C ASP A 154 19.84 6.35 -8.72
N ILE A 155 19.31 7.10 -7.75
CA ILE A 155 17.95 7.63 -7.75
C ILE A 155 18.02 9.13 -8.03
N THR A 156 17.11 9.60 -8.89
CA THR A 156 16.89 11.02 -9.11
C THR A 156 15.72 11.48 -8.25
N LEU A 157 15.84 12.65 -7.63
CA LEU A 157 14.75 13.41 -7.02
C LEU A 157 14.49 14.68 -7.83
N ASP A 158 13.25 14.91 -8.28
CA ASP A 158 12.82 16.11 -9.01
C ASP A 158 11.97 17.02 -8.10
N PHE A 159 12.60 18.11 -7.65
CA PHE A 159 11.96 19.12 -6.83
C PHE A 159 11.32 20.18 -7.73
N LYS A 160 10.00 20.04 -7.93
CA LYS A 160 9.20 21.05 -8.63
C LYS A 160 8.89 22.16 -7.64
N PHE A 161 9.63 23.26 -7.69
CA PHE A 161 9.27 24.46 -6.92
C PHE A 161 7.94 24.99 -7.47
N SER A 162 6.92 25.00 -6.61
CA SER A 162 5.67 25.70 -6.92
C SER A 162 5.99 27.18 -7.16
N ARG A 163 5.67 27.68 -8.36
CA ARG A 163 5.75 29.11 -8.71
C ARG A 163 4.84 29.90 -7.77
N LEU A 164 5.34 30.34 -6.63
CA LEU A 164 4.69 31.37 -5.86
C LEU A 164 5.70 32.42 -5.40
N LYS A 165 5.51 33.63 -5.96
CA LYS A 165 6.18 34.93 -5.74
C LYS A 165 7.43 35.13 -6.61
N SER A 166 7.41 35.98 -7.65
CA SER A 166 6.94 37.38 -7.66
C SER A 166 6.22 37.77 -8.97
N GLU A 167 5.16 38.58 -8.86
CA GLU A 167 4.60 39.38 -9.97
C GLU A 167 5.51 40.57 -10.35
N THR A 168 6.82 40.42 -10.23
CA THR A 168 7.76 41.46 -10.61
C THR A 168 9.07 40.81 -11.00
N ASP A 169 9.53 41.21 -12.18
CA ASP A 169 10.75 40.85 -12.89
C ASP A 169 10.82 39.51 -13.64
N ASN A 170 10.73 39.66 -14.95
CA ASN A 170 11.64 39.10 -15.95
C ASN A 170 12.02 37.61 -15.82
N GLY A 171 11.19 36.75 -16.44
CA GLY A 171 11.68 35.81 -17.45
C GLY A 171 12.72 34.74 -17.07
N GLU A 172 13.05 34.53 -15.79
CA GLU A 172 13.95 33.46 -15.39
C GLU A 172 13.15 32.20 -15.02
N ASN A 173 13.28 31.21 -15.90
CA ASN A 173 12.75 29.86 -15.77
C ASN A 173 13.05 29.33 -14.36
N GLY A 174 12.01 29.03 -13.58
CA GLY A 174 12.16 28.31 -12.32
C GLY A 174 12.96 27.03 -12.58
N ILE A 175 14.20 27.02 -12.12
CA ILE A 175 15.10 25.88 -12.31
C ILE A 175 14.57 24.78 -11.38
N ASN A 176 13.95 23.76 -11.96
CA ASN A 176 13.64 22.54 -11.21
C ASN A 176 14.96 22.00 -10.65
N GLU A 177 15.09 21.94 -9.32
CA GLU A 177 16.28 21.37 -8.70
C GLU A 177 16.16 19.85 -8.85
N ARG A 178 17.04 19.25 -9.67
CA ARG A 178 17.15 17.79 -9.82
C ARG A 178 18.35 17.32 -9.02
N ARG A 179 18.12 16.44 -8.03
CA ARG A 179 19.19 15.85 -7.22
C ARG A 179 19.39 14.40 -7.61
N VAL A 180 20.62 14.00 -7.90
CA VAL A 180 20.97 12.60 -8.21
C VAL A 180 21.85 12.08 -7.08
N LEU A 181 21.47 10.95 -6.50
CA LEU A 181 22.14 10.35 -5.35
C LEU A 181 22.21 8.83 -5.53
N PRO A 182 23.23 8.15 -4.98
CA PRO A 182 23.23 6.69 -4.87
C PRO A 182 22.01 6.24 -4.08
N VAL A 183 21.33 5.18 -4.54
CA VAL A 183 20.15 4.65 -3.85
C VAL A 183 20.52 3.72 -2.71
N PHE A 184 21.50 2.82 -2.89
CA PHE A 184 21.90 1.81 -1.89
C PHE A 184 23.02 2.30 -0.98
N ASN A 185 22.99 1.84 0.28
CA ASN A 185 23.83 2.28 1.40
C ASN A 185 23.76 3.79 1.66
N ASN A 186 22.63 4.40 1.35
CA ASN A 186 22.45 5.84 1.44
C ASN A 186 21.09 6.19 2.06
N LEU A 187 21.05 7.33 2.76
CA LEU A 187 19.80 7.88 3.27
C LEU A 187 19.24 8.85 2.23
N VAL A 188 18.16 8.43 1.56
CA VAL A 188 17.44 9.28 0.62
C VAL A 188 16.42 10.11 1.41
N VAL A 189 16.53 11.43 1.34
CA VAL A 189 15.75 12.37 2.16
C VAL A 189 14.97 13.32 1.26
N ASN A 190 13.67 13.46 1.55
CA ASN A 190 12.85 14.60 1.17
C ASN A 190 12.61 15.46 2.42
N ASP A 191 13.42 16.50 2.58
CA ASP A 191 13.34 17.51 3.63
C ASP A 191 12.39 18.67 3.29
N THR A 192 11.70 18.57 2.16
CA THR A 192 10.75 19.59 1.71
C THR A 192 9.34 19.29 2.21
N PRO A 193 8.50 20.33 2.42
CA PRO A 193 7.10 20.15 2.80
C PRO A 193 6.23 19.66 1.64
N GLU A 194 6.78 19.57 0.43
CA GLU A 194 6.08 19.09 -0.77
C GLU A 194 6.46 17.64 -1.10
N GLU A 195 5.59 16.97 -1.85
CA GLU A 195 5.91 15.67 -2.44
C GLU A 195 6.91 15.80 -3.58
N VAL A 196 7.84 14.86 -3.63
CA VAL A 196 8.92 14.82 -4.64
C VAL A 196 8.71 13.63 -5.56
N GLU A 197 8.84 13.87 -6.87
CA GLU A 197 8.84 12.80 -7.87
C GLU A 197 10.26 12.22 -7.90
N ALA A 198 10.38 10.92 -7.66
CA ALA A 198 11.65 10.23 -7.72
C ALA A 198 11.69 9.29 -8.93
N GLU A 199 12.84 9.20 -9.59
CA GLU A 199 13.04 8.33 -10.75
C GLU A 199 14.17 7.34 -10.46
N PHE A 200 13.89 6.05 -10.67
CA PHE A 200 14.85 4.96 -10.50
C PHE A 200 14.62 3.89 -11.57
N LEU A 201 15.65 3.56 -12.36
CA LEU A 201 15.57 2.59 -13.46
C LEU A 201 14.37 2.83 -14.41
N ASN A 202 14.18 4.09 -14.84
CA ASN A 202 13.06 4.55 -15.69
C ASN A 202 11.66 4.38 -15.07
N ARG A 203 11.57 4.05 -13.78
CA ARG A 203 10.31 4.03 -13.02
C ARG A 203 10.20 5.26 -12.17
N ARG A 204 8.96 5.70 -11.95
CA ARG A 204 8.66 6.87 -11.13
C ARG A 204 8.03 6.46 -9.82
N TYR A 205 8.47 7.12 -8.76
CA TYR A 205 8.06 6.91 -7.39
C TYR A 205 7.68 8.25 -6.79
N VAL A 206 6.86 8.22 -5.75
CA VAL A 206 6.50 9.40 -4.97
C VAL A 206 7.19 9.31 -3.63
N LEU A 207 7.95 10.34 -3.28
CA LEU A 207 8.56 10.49 -1.96
C LEU A 207 7.71 11.46 -1.14
N PRO A 208 7.06 11.02 -0.04
CA PRO A 208 6.23 11.88 0.80
C PRO A 208 6.98 13.10 1.33
N SER A 209 6.25 14.15 1.69
CA SER A 209 6.83 15.32 2.36
C SER A 209 7.48 14.94 3.68
N MET A 210 8.59 15.61 4.02
CA MET A 210 9.31 15.42 5.28
C MET A 210 9.61 13.95 5.59
N SER A 211 10.01 13.17 4.58
CA SER A 211 10.25 11.73 4.70
C SER A 211 11.67 11.36 4.32
N CYS A 212 12.12 10.21 4.82
CA CYS A 212 13.38 9.63 4.41
C CYS A 212 13.29 8.11 4.43
N PHE A 213 14.15 7.47 3.65
CA PHE A 213 14.33 6.02 3.69
C PHE A 213 15.80 5.70 3.48
N TYR A 214 16.23 4.59 4.09
CA TYR A 214 17.57 4.04 3.93
C TYR A 214 17.44 2.71 3.19
N MET A 215 18.25 2.53 2.15
CA MET A 215 18.35 1.26 1.41
C MET A 215 19.71 0.64 1.60
#